data_AF-W1XA30-F1
#
_entry.id   AF-W1XA30-F1
#
_cell.length_a   1.000
_cell.length_b   1.000
_cell.length_c   1.000
_cell.angle_alpha   90.00
_cell.angle_beta   90.00
_cell.angle_gamma   90.00
#
_symmetry.space_group_name_H-M   'P 1'
#
loop_
_entity.id
_entity.type
_entity.pdbx_description
1 polymer ?
#
loop_
_entity_poly.entity_id
_entity_poly.type
_entity_poly.pdbx_seq_one_letter_code
_entity_poly.pdbx_strand_id
1 'polypeptide(L)' 'DIDRILEIEQEARHDVVAFTRAVSETLGEERKWVHYGLTSTDVVDTAYGYLYKQANDIIRRDLENFTNIIADKAKEHK' A
#
# COMPACT_ATOMS: atom_id res chain seq x y z
N ASP A 1 13.11 7.70 -9.31
CA ASP A 1 13.78 8.51 -8.29
C ASP A 1 12.71 9.25 -7.49
N ILE A 2 12.78 9.24 -6.16
CA ILE A 2 11.76 9.88 -5.30
C ILE A 2 11.81 11.40 -5.50
N ASP A 3 13.00 11.96 -5.59
CA ASP A 3 13.18 13.41 -5.79
C ASP A 3 12.51 13.83 -7.11
N ARG A 4 12.64 13.02 -8.16
CA ARG A 4 12.00 13.26 -9.45
C ARG A 4 10.47 13.21 -9.39
N ILE A 5 9.90 12.30 -8.59
CA ILE A 5 8.44 12.24 -8.39
C ILE A 5 7.97 13.53 -7.70
N LEU A 6 8.68 13.98 -6.66
CA LEU A 6 8.34 15.20 -5.92
C LEU A 6 8.42 16.46 -6.80
N GLU A 7 9.41 16.55 -7.68
CA GLU A 7 9.49 17.64 -8.67
C GLU A 7 8.26 17.67 -9.58
N ILE A 8 7.88 16.53 -10.16
CA ILE A 8 6.72 16.44 -11.06
C ILE A 8 5.42 16.70 -10.28
N GLU A 9 5.35 16.30 -9.01
CA GLU A 9 4.20 16.54 -8.16
C GLU A 9 3.98 18.03 -7.89
N GLN A 10 5.03 18.84 -7.74
CA GLN A 10 4.90 20.30 -7.57
C GLN A 10 4.20 20.95 -8.78
N GLU A 11 4.44 20.43 -9.99
CA GLU A 11 3.80 20.89 -11.22
C GLU A 11 2.38 20.33 -11.39
N ALA A 12 2.24 19.00 -11.25
CA ALA A 12 1.00 18.28 -11.52
C ALA A 12 -0.05 18.42 -10.40
N ARG A 13 0.39 18.72 -9.17
CA ARG A 13 -0.41 18.75 -7.94
C ARG A 13 -1.23 17.48 -7.72
N HIS A 14 -0.72 16.35 -8.21
CA HIS A 14 -1.33 15.03 -8.09
C HIS A 14 -0.24 13.96 -8.07
N ASP A 15 -0.12 13.29 -6.94
CA ASP A 15 0.83 12.22 -6.62
C ASP A 15 0.85 11.05 -7.63
N VAL A 16 -0.31 10.48 -8.00
CA VAL A 16 -0.40 9.34 -8.94
C VAL A 16 0.03 9.75 -10.35
N VAL A 17 -0.32 10.97 -10.77
CA VAL A 17 0.15 11.51 -12.06
C VAL A 17 1.66 11.71 -12.02
N ALA A 18 2.20 12.25 -10.92
CA ALA A 18 3.63 12.41 -10.75
C ALA A 18 4.38 11.07 -10.78
N PHE A 19 3.86 10.06 -10.08
CA PHE A 19 4.39 8.71 -10.07
C PHE A 19 4.40 8.08 -11.47
N THR A 20 3.26 8.07 -12.17
CA THR A 20 3.15 7.46 -13.51
C THR A 20 4.03 8.14 -14.54
N ARG A 21 4.19 9.47 -14.46
CA ARG A 21 5.12 10.23 -15.32
C ARG A 21 6.57 9.90 -15.01
N ALA A 22 6.97 9.91 -13.74
CA ALA A 22 8.33 9.55 -13.34
C ALA A 22 8.70 8.12 -13.74
N VAL A 23 7.77 7.16 -13.61
CA VAL A 23 7.97 5.78 -14.07
C VAL A 23 8.12 5.76 -15.60
N SER A 24 7.25 6.46 -16.32
CA SER A 24 7.29 6.54 -17.79
C SER A 24 8.59 7.15 -18.35
N GLU A 25 9.28 8.01 -17.59
CA GLU A 25 10.59 8.57 -17.98
C GLU A 25 11.71 7.52 -18.02
N THR A 26 11.57 6.43 -17.26
CA THR A 26 12.56 5.34 -17.21
C THR A 26 12.29 4.20 -18.20
N LEU A 27 11.19 4.30 -18.95
CA LEU A 27 10.70 3.28 -19.86
C LEU A 27 10.86 3.71 -21.32
N GLY A 28 11.01 2.72 -22.20
CA GLY A 28 11.04 2.86 -23.65
C GLY A 28 9.64 2.92 -24.26
N GLU A 29 9.40 2.13 -25.31
CA GLU A 29 8.10 2.11 -26.01
C GLU A 29 6.94 1.65 -25.12
N GLU A 30 7.22 0.86 -24.10
CA GLU A 30 6.27 0.29 -23.17
C GLU A 30 5.58 1.33 -22.27
N ARG A 31 6.13 2.54 -22.15
CA ARG A 31 5.54 3.64 -21.35
C ARG A 31 4.08 3.94 -21.72
N LYS A 32 3.69 3.69 -22.98
CA LYS A 32 2.31 3.89 -23.47
C LYS A 32 1.28 2.96 -22.81
N TRP A 33 1.75 1.87 -22.21
CA TRP A 33 0.90 0.88 -21.54
C TRP A 33 0.79 1.12 -20.03
N VAL A 34 1.64 1.98 -19.47
CA VAL A 34 1.57 2.34 -18.05
C VAL A 34 0.25 3.03 -17.79
N HIS A 35 -0.53 2.50 -16.84
CA HIS A 35 -1.83 3.03 -16.45
C HIS A 35 -2.91 3.02 -17.56
N TYR A 36 -2.69 2.28 -18.66
CA TYR A 36 -3.64 2.21 -19.77
C TYR A 36 -4.96 1.55 -19.32
N GLY A 37 -6.07 2.30 -19.41
CA GLY A 37 -7.40 1.83 -19.01
C GLY A 37 -7.65 1.82 -17.50
N LEU A 38 -6.72 2.36 -16.69
CA LEU A 38 -6.86 2.48 -15.25
C LEU A 38 -7.20 3.92 -14.84
N THR A 39 -7.79 4.03 -13.67
CA THR A 39 -7.93 5.27 -12.89
C THR A 39 -6.98 5.24 -11.69
N SER A 40 -6.76 6.39 -11.06
CA SER A 40 -5.94 6.49 -9.83
C SER A 40 -6.40 5.49 -8.76
N THR A 41 -7.71 5.30 -8.62
CA THR A 41 -8.32 4.40 -7.63
C THR A 41 -7.96 2.94 -7.87
N ASP A 42 -7.86 2.49 -9.12
CA ASP A 42 -7.48 1.10 -9.43
C ASP A 42 -6.09 0.75 -8.87
N VAL A 43 -5.19 1.74 -8.82
CA VAL A 43 -3.83 1.59 -8.27
C VAL A 43 -3.84 1.79 -6.75
N VAL A 44 -4.38 2.92 -6.30
CA VAL A 44 -4.31 3.36 -4.90
C VAL A 44 -5.09 2.43 -3.98
N ASP A 45 -6.32 2.06 -4.34
CA ASP A 45 -7.16 1.22 -3.48
C ASP A 45 -6.63 -0.21 -3.43
N THR A 46 -6.07 -0.72 -4.53
CA THR A 46 -5.41 -2.03 -4.56
C THR A 46 -4.18 -2.05 -3.65
N ALA A 47 -3.35 -1.00 -3.71
CA ALA A 47 -2.18 -0.86 -2.85
C ALA A 47 -2.58 -0.75 -1.37
N TYR A 48 -3.61 0.05 -1.05
CA TYR A 48 -4.14 0.14 0.31
C TYR A 48 -4.74 -1.19 0.79
N GLY A 49 -5.51 -1.88 -0.06
CA GLY A 49 -6.04 -3.19 0.26
C GLY A 49 -4.95 -4.20 0.63
N TYR A 50 -3.82 -4.17 -0.07
CA TYR A 50 -2.66 -5.00 0.24
C TYR A 50 -1.99 -4.60 1.58
N LEU A 51 -1.88 -3.30 1.88
CA LEU A 51 -1.38 -2.82 3.17
C LEU A 51 -2.31 -3.22 4.31
N TYR A 52 -3.63 -3.08 4.14
CA TYR A 52 -4.62 -3.50 5.14
C TYR A 52 -4.59 -5.00 5.38
N LYS A 53 -4.40 -5.82 4.34
CA LYS A 53 -4.22 -7.26 4.50
C LYS A 53 -3.03 -7.56 5.42
N GLN A 54 -1.87 -6.95 5.16
CA GLN A 54 -0.67 -7.15 5.99
C GLN A 54 -0.87 -6.66 7.43
N ALA A 55 -1.52 -5.50 7.62
CA ALA A 55 -1.86 -5.00 8.94
C ALA A 55 -2.79 -5.97 9.69
N ASN A 56 -3.79 -6.51 9.00
CA ASN A 56 -4.72 -7.48 9.57
C ASN A 56 -4.02 -8.78 9.99
N ASP A 57 -3.01 -9.24 9.24
CA ASP A 57 -2.24 -10.44 9.60
C ASP A 57 -1.48 -10.23 10.93
N ILE A 58 -0.92 -9.04 11.16
CA ILE A 58 -0.27 -8.67 12.42
C ILE A 58 -1.29 -8.63 13.55
N ILE A 59 -2.39 -7.88 13.38
CA ILE A 59 -3.42 -7.71 14.40
C ILE A 59 -4.04 -9.05 14.79
N ARG A 60 -4.32 -9.92 13.82
CA ARG A 60 -4.91 -11.24 14.06
C ARG A 60 -4.00 -12.11 14.92
N ARG A 61 -2.71 -12.17 14.60
CA ARG A 61 -1.74 -12.92 15.40
C ARG A 61 -1.68 -12.42 16.84
N ASP A 62 -1.73 -11.11 17.02
CA ASP A 62 -1.66 -10.51 18.36
C ASP A 62 -2.94 -10.79 19.17
N LEU A 63 -4.10 -10.80 18.53
CA LEU A 63 -5.37 -11.19 19.16
C LEU A 63 -5.37 -12.67 19.57
N GLU A 64 -4.84 -13.56 18.74
CA GLU A 64 -4.70 -14.99 19.05
C GLU A 64 -3.78 -15.19 20.25
N ASN A 65 -2.62 -14.52 20.26
CA ASN A 65 -1.67 -14.55 21.37
C ASN A 65 -2.32 -14.05 22.68
N PHE A 66 -3.03 -12.93 22.62
CA PHE A 66 -3.69 -12.35 23.79
C PHE A 66 -4.80 -13.26 24.33
N THR A 67 -5.58 -13.86 23.43
CA THR A 67 -6.63 -14.83 23.79
C THR A 67 -6.04 -16.03 24.53
N ASN A 68 -4.92 -16.58 24.07
CA ASN A 68 -4.24 -17.69 24.73
C ASN A 68 -3.76 -17.32 26.13
N ILE A 69 -3.14 -16.13 26.29
CA ILE A 69 -2.67 -15.63 27.58
C ILE A 69 -3.82 -15.50 28.59
N ILE A 70 -4.95 -14.91 28.16
CA ILE A 70 -6.13 -14.77 29.03
C ILE A 70 -6.69 -16.14 29.39
N ALA A 71 -6.78 -17.07 28.44
CA ALA A 71 -7.29 -18.41 28.69
C ALA A 71 -6.45 -19.15 29.74
N ASP A 72 -5.13 -19.00 29.68
CA ASP A 72 -4.24 -19.64 30.65
C ASP A 72 -4.34 -18.98 32.04
N LYS A 73 -4.44 -17.65 32.11
CA LYS A 73 -4.69 -16.93 33.37
C LYS A 73 -6.04 -17.30 34.01
N ALA A 74 -7.08 -17.47 33.20
CA ALA A 74 -8.39 -17.88 33.69
C ALA A 74 -8.38 -19.32 34.26
N LYS A 75 -7.55 -20.22 33.72
CA LYS A 75 -7.37 -21.57 34.28
C LYS A 75 -6.55 -21.55 35.57
N GLU A 76 -5.55 -20.68 35.67
CA GLU A 76 -4.68 -20.54 36.85
C GLU A 76 -5.45 -20.07 38.10
N HIS A 77 -6.44 -19.19 37.92
CA HIS A 77 -7.20 -18.57 39.02
C HIS A 77 -8.62 -19.14 39.24
N LYS A 78 -8.90 -20.33 38.71
CA LYS A 78 -10.12 -21.10 39.03
C LYS A 78 -9.98 -21.83 40.35
#